data_AF-A0A0D3KRH6-F1
#
_entry.id   AF-A0A0D3KRH6-F1
#
_cell.length_a   1.000
_cell.length_b   1.000
_cell.length_c   1.000
_cell.angle_alpha   90.00
_cell.angle_beta   90.00
_cell.angle_gamma   90.00
#
_symmetry.space_group_name_H-M   'P 1'
#
loop_
_entity.id
_entity.type
_entity.pdbx_description
1 polymer ?
#
loop_
_entity_poly.entity_id
_entity_poly.type
_entity_poly.pdbx_seq_one_letter_code
_entity_poly.pdbx_strand_id
1 'polypeptide(L)'
;MERPLPVSSTIHSTIHGLVGKFVLLFCGLHVASILVAPRLFATHYRPLSPSEQRDWHGRVVGSLFATGIVFVALPEYLWPGDALAADEAFGTSDRASLACAIAAAFFVWDVFFCTAACQGWPFVLHASAGLFIYWHALQPFQQRAACFFLCWEASTPLLNLRSQLIACRLTHTRTFSCANVGFAAAFLIIRWGFGMPGSVFWWSDSIALLRAGDPRLRPHVVFVTMAANLALNSLNVWWGSKVLAGVARLARGRGESGASGGEAPGSPSLDEERALELLRPTDAVEPEDGGQRNSHSRFFVYICLHEDWHTILDHRTPFWIIFETSTAALNERLKGGPRPLR
;
A
#
# COMPACT_ATOMS: atom_id res chain seq x y z
N MET A 1 -25.76 -24.39 23.35
CA MET A 1 -25.61 -23.40 22.27
C MET A 1 -25.27 -22.07 22.93
N GLU A 2 -23.99 -21.86 23.27
CA GLU A 2 -23.54 -20.60 23.85
C GLU A 2 -23.59 -19.54 22.75
N ARG A 3 -24.31 -18.44 23.00
CA ARG A 3 -24.25 -17.26 22.12
C ARG A 3 -22.79 -16.82 22.03
N PRO A 4 -22.29 -16.41 20.84
CA PRO A 4 -21.00 -15.76 20.78
C PRO A 4 -21.02 -14.58 21.76
N LEU A 5 -20.07 -14.58 22.69
CA LEU A 5 -19.95 -13.53 23.70
C LEU A 5 -19.91 -12.19 22.95
N PRO A 6 -20.71 -11.19 23.34
CA PRO A 6 -20.64 -9.87 22.73
C PRO A 6 -19.21 -9.38 22.88
N VAL A 7 -18.52 -9.15 21.76
CA VAL A 7 -17.23 -8.46 21.76
C VAL A 7 -17.48 -7.14 22.48
N SER A 8 -16.94 -7.01 23.69
CA SER A 8 -17.20 -5.88 24.57
C SER A 8 -16.96 -4.58 23.79
N SER A 9 -17.82 -3.58 23.95
CA SER A 9 -17.66 -2.24 23.35
C SER A 9 -16.27 -1.64 23.64
N THR A 10 -15.64 -2.05 24.74
CA THR A 10 -14.27 -1.69 25.13
C THR A 10 -13.19 -2.24 24.18
N ILE A 11 -13.37 -3.43 23.60
CA ILE A 11 -12.39 -4.04 22.68
C ILE A 11 -12.45 -3.32 21.33
N HIS A 12 -13.65 -3.05 20.82
CA HIS A 12 -13.83 -2.25 19.61
C HIS A 12 -13.23 -0.85 19.74
N SER A 13 -13.49 -0.14 20.85
CA SER A 13 -12.90 1.19 21.07
C SER A 13 -11.36 1.14 21.14
N THR A 14 -10.80 0.06 21.69
CA THR A 14 -9.35 -0.14 21.78
C THR A 14 -8.71 -0.38 20.42
N ILE A 15 -9.33 -1.22 19.58
CA ILE A 15 -8.84 -1.53 18.23
C ILE A 15 -8.92 -0.30 17.33
N HIS A 16 -10.05 0.41 17.30
CA HIS A 16 -10.17 1.64 16.51
C HIS A 16 -9.20 2.73 16.99
N GLY A 17 -9.02 2.86 18.31
CA GLY A 17 -8.01 3.75 18.88
C GLY A 17 -6.57 3.37 18.48
N LEU A 18 -6.25 2.07 18.38
CA LEU A 18 -4.95 1.59 17.92
C LEU A 18 -4.72 1.91 16.43
N VAL A 19 -5.72 1.65 15.58
CA VAL A 19 -5.65 2.00 14.16
C VAL A 19 -5.42 3.50 13.99
N GLY A 20 -6.18 4.34 14.71
CA GLY A 20 -6.01 5.80 14.68
C GLY A 20 -4.59 6.25 15.03
N LYS A 21 -3.97 5.66 16.08
CA LYS A 21 -2.57 5.95 16.44
C LYS A 21 -1.58 5.60 15.33
N PHE A 22 -1.80 4.48 14.63
CA PHE A 22 -0.95 4.11 13.49
C PHE A 22 -1.21 4.98 12.26
N VAL A 23 -2.44 5.46 12.02
CA VAL A 23 -2.69 6.45 10.96
C VAL A 23 -1.89 7.73 11.23
N LEU A 24 -1.92 8.22 12.48
CA LEU A 24 -1.10 9.36 12.90
C LEU A 24 0.40 9.10 12.74
N LEU A 25 0.86 7.88 13.02
CA LEU A 25 2.25 7.48 12.76
C LEU A 25 2.58 7.61 11.26
N PHE A 26 1.76 7.09 10.36
CA PHE A 26 2.02 7.19 8.91
C PHE A 26 1.94 8.64 8.40
N CYS A 27 1.01 9.45 8.89
CA CYS A 27 1.00 10.90 8.64
C CYS A 27 2.32 11.53 9.13
N GLY A 28 2.77 11.19 10.34
CA GLY A 28 4.04 11.67 10.92
C GLY A 28 5.27 11.26 10.11
N LEU A 29 5.33 10.01 9.64
CA LEU A 29 6.39 9.52 8.75
C LEU A 29 6.38 10.27 7.40
N HIS A 30 5.20 10.58 6.87
CA HIS A 30 5.08 11.39 5.65
C HIS A 30 5.64 12.80 5.86
N VAL A 31 5.26 13.47 6.95
CA VAL A 31 5.80 14.80 7.31
C VAL A 31 7.30 14.74 7.56
N ALA A 32 7.79 13.72 8.26
CA ALA A 32 9.22 13.51 8.48
C ALA A 32 9.96 13.38 7.14
N SER A 33 9.40 12.63 6.18
CA SER A 33 9.96 12.51 4.83
C SER A 33 10.06 13.86 4.12
N ILE A 34 9.02 14.72 4.21
CA ILE A 34 9.02 16.09 3.66
C ILE A 34 10.15 16.94 4.26
N LEU A 35 10.37 16.83 5.56
CA LEU A 35 11.39 17.62 6.25
C LEU A 35 12.82 17.09 5.98
N VAL A 36 12.97 15.77 5.91
CA VAL A 36 14.28 15.11 5.86
C VAL A 36 14.82 14.99 4.43
N ALA A 37 13.96 14.69 3.44
CA ALA A 37 14.41 14.43 2.07
C ALA A 37 15.16 15.61 1.41
N PRO A 38 14.74 16.88 1.54
CA PRO A 38 15.47 18.02 0.96
C PRO A 38 16.85 18.28 1.58
N ARG A 39 17.13 17.65 2.73
CA ARG A 39 18.40 17.75 3.46
C ARG A 39 19.31 16.57 3.12
N LEU A 40 18.83 15.35 3.32
CA LEU A 40 19.63 14.14 3.10
C LEU A 40 19.89 13.83 1.62
N PHE A 41 18.93 14.14 0.75
CA PHE A 41 19.01 13.84 -0.68
C PHE A 41 19.02 15.11 -1.52
N ALA A 42 19.58 16.21 -1.02
CA ALA A 42 19.48 17.54 -1.63
C ALA A 42 19.81 17.56 -3.14
N THR A 43 20.89 16.88 -3.54
CA THR A 43 21.37 16.80 -4.93
C THR A 43 20.39 16.10 -5.87
N HIS A 44 19.64 15.11 -5.37
CA HIS A 44 18.77 14.29 -6.20
C HIS A 44 17.29 14.61 -6.05
N TYR A 45 16.86 15.05 -4.86
CA TYR A 45 15.48 15.33 -4.54
C TYR A 45 15.04 16.74 -4.98
N ARG A 46 15.86 17.77 -4.75
CA ARG A 46 15.46 19.17 -5.06
C ARG A 46 15.19 19.42 -6.55
N PRO A 47 15.90 18.79 -7.50
CA PRO A 47 15.61 18.96 -8.92
C PRO A 47 14.33 18.25 -9.40
N LEU A 48 13.73 17.36 -8.59
CA LEU A 48 12.53 16.63 -8.98
C LEU A 48 11.34 17.58 -9.17
N SER A 49 10.47 17.25 -10.13
CA SER A 49 9.20 17.93 -10.31
C SER A 49 8.30 17.79 -9.06
N PRO A 50 7.30 18.68 -8.86
CA PRO A 50 6.41 18.59 -7.70
C PRO A 50 5.66 17.25 -7.60
N SER A 51 5.34 16.60 -8.72
CA SER A 51 4.74 15.25 -8.73
C SER A 51 5.74 14.19 -8.29
N GLU A 52 6.95 14.18 -8.86
CA GLU A 52 8.03 13.26 -8.47
C GLU A 52 8.41 13.41 -6.97
N GLN A 53 8.38 14.63 -6.42
CA GLN A 53 8.59 14.87 -4.99
C GLN A 53 7.46 14.31 -4.12
N ARG A 54 6.19 14.42 -4.54
CA ARG A 54 5.07 13.80 -3.82
C ARG A 54 5.17 12.28 -3.83
N ASP A 55 5.45 11.70 -4.99
CA ASP A 55 5.66 10.26 -5.15
C ASP A 55 6.83 9.77 -4.29
N TRP A 56 7.90 10.55 -4.19
CA TRP A 56 9.04 10.24 -3.32
C TRP A 56 8.60 9.97 -1.88
N HIS A 57 7.78 10.86 -1.31
CA HIS A 57 7.30 10.71 0.06
C HIS A 57 6.39 9.51 0.23
N GLY A 58 5.50 9.27 -0.73
CA GLY A 58 4.65 8.07 -0.75
C GLY A 58 5.49 6.79 -0.71
N ARG A 59 6.55 6.74 -1.51
CA ARG A 59 7.48 5.60 -1.58
C ARG A 59 8.29 5.40 -0.30
N VAL A 60 8.70 6.48 0.36
CA VAL A 60 9.39 6.36 1.67
C VAL A 60 8.46 5.72 2.70
N VAL A 61 7.22 6.20 2.82
CA VAL A 61 6.25 5.65 3.77
C VAL A 61 5.90 4.22 3.42
N GLY A 62 5.61 3.94 2.13
CA GLY A 62 5.30 2.60 1.65
C GLY A 62 6.46 1.61 1.87
N SER A 63 7.71 2.02 1.71
CA SER A 63 8.87 1.15 2.01
C SER A 63 8.98 0.84 3.50
N LEU A 64 8.79 1.82 4.37
CA LEU A 64 8.84 1.62 5.82
C LEU A 64 7.71 0.68 6.29
N PHE A 65 6.49 0.88 5.78
CA PHE A 65 5.38 -0.04 6.01
C PHE A 65 5.72 -1.43 5.53
N ALA A 66 6.08 -1.59 4.25
CA ALA A 66 6.31 -2.89 3.64
C ALA A 66 7.42 -3.69 4.34
N THR A 67 8.53 -3.05 4.68
CA THR A 67 9.59 -3.71 5.45
C THR A 67 9.10 -4.09 6.85
N GLY A 68 8.52 -3.14 7.59
CA GLY A 68 8.07 -3.38 8.97
C GLY A 68 6.98 -4.45 9.06
N ILE A 69 6.00 -4.43 8.16
CA ILE A 69 4.86 -5.33 8.20
C ILE A 69 5.25 -6.78 7.87
N VAL A 70 6.20 -6.97 6.96
CA VAL A 70 6.75 -8.30 6.67
C VAL A 70 7.46 -8.87 7.91
N PHE A 71 8.25 -8.05 8.63
CA PHE A 71 8.90 -8.49 9.87
C PHE A 71 7.90 -8.91 10.97
N VAL A 72 6.74 -8.24 11.05
CA VAL A 72 5.70 -8.57 12.02
C VAL A 72 4.88 -9.78 11.58
N ALA A 73 4.49 -9.86 10.31
CA ALA A 73 3.55 -10.85 9.80
C ALA A 73 4.19 -12.21 9.49
N LEU A 74 5.43 -12.23 8.99
CA LEU A 74 6.08 -13.47 8.54
C LEU A 74 6.23 -14.52 9.66
N PRO A 75 6.68 -14.17 10.88
CA PRO A 75 6.79 -15.15 11.96
C PRO A 75 5.44 -15.76 12.32
N GLU A 76 4.38 -14.96 12.30
CA GLU A 76 3.03 -15.40 12.66
C GLU A 76 2.42 -16.36 11.62
N TYR A 77 2.81 -16.19 10.36
CA TYR A 77 2.43 -17.11 9.30
C TYR A 77 3.21 -18.43 9.35
N LEU A 78 4.54 -18.36 9.52
CA LEU A 78 5.43 -19.54 9.48
C LEU A 78 5.37 -20.38 10.77
N TRP A 79 5.24 -19.72 11.91
CA TRP A 79 5.21 -20.34 13.23
C TRP A 79 4.00 -19.80 14.01
N PRO A 80 2.77 -20.15 13.59
CA PRO A 80 1.57 -19.71 14.28
C PRO A 80 1.57 -20.21 15.72
N GLY A 81 1.16 -19.38 16.66
CA GLY A 81 0.91 -19.81 18.03
C GLY A 81 -0.28 -20.79 18.11
N ASP A 82 -0.42 -21.46 19.25
CA ASP A 82 -1.39 -22.54 19.47
C ASP A 82 -2.82 -22.16 19.05
N ALA A 83 -3.26 -20.93 19.32
CA ALA A 83 -4.61 -20.47 18.95
C ALA A 83 -4.85 -20.39 17.43
N LEU A 84 -3.86 -19.90 16.67
CA LEU A 84 -3.93 -19.83 15.20
C LEU A 84 -3.71 -21.19 14.53
N ALA A 85 -2.95 -22.08 15.19
CA ALA A 85 -2.72 -23.44 14.72
C ALA A 85 -3.93 -24.35 14.97
N ALA A 86 -4.64 -24.14 16.08
CA ALA A 86 -5.82 -24.93 16.45
C ALA A 86 -7.07 -24.56 15.63
N ASP A 87 -7.22 -23.29 15.24
CA ASP A 87 -8.32 -22.82 14.39
C ASP A 87 -7.80 -21.82 13.37
N GLU A 88 -7.54 -22.28 12.14
CA GLU A 88 -7.03 -21.43 11.07
C GLU A 88 -8.03 -20.36 10.61
N ALA A 89 -9.34 -20.60 10.83
CA ALA A 89 -10.41 -19.74 10.35
C ALA A 89 -10.76 -18.63 11.35
N PHE A 90 -10.70 -18.88 12.65
CA PHE A 90 -11.14 -17.93 13.69
C PHE A 90 -10.13 -17.74 14.81
N GLY A 91 -9.02 -18.47 14.81
CA GLY A 91 -7.92 -18.26 15.74
C GLY A 91 -7.40 -16.83 15.65
N THR A 92 -6.94 -16.32 16.79
CA THR A 92 -6.38 -14.97 16.90
C THR A 92 -5.10 -14.98 17.71
N SER A 93 -4.21 -14.04 17.41
CA SER A 93 -3.09 -13.71 18.28
C SER A 93 -2.91 -12.20 18.35
N ASP A 94 -2.26 -11.75 19.43
CA ASP A 94 -1.95 -10.32 19.60
C ASP A 94 -1.07 -9.80 18.47
N ARG A 95 -0.12 -10.61 17.98
CA ARG A 95 0.76 -10.23 16.88
C ARG A 95 0.01 -10.16 15.55
N ALA A 96 -0.86 -11.12 15.25
CA ALA A 96 -1.66 -11.09 14.03
C ALA A 96 -2.65 -9.91 14.03
N SER A 97 -3.27 -9.64 15.19
CA SER A 97 -4.17 -8.50 15.38
C SER A 97 -3.42 -7.17 15.25
N LEU A 98 -2.20 -7.09 15.80
CA LEU A 98 -1.32 -5.94 15.64
C LEU A 98 -0.93 -5.72 14.17
N ALA A 99 -0.56 -6.78 13.44
CA ALA A 99 -0.25 -6.71 12.02
C ALA A 99 -1.45 -6.20 11.22
N CYS A 100 -2.66 -6.72 11.48
CA CYS A 100 -3.88 -6.26 10.83
C CYS A 100 -4.19 -4.79 11.16
N ALA A 101 -3.97 -4.35 12.40
CA ALA A 101 -4.16 -2.95 12.81
C ALA A 101 -3.19 -1.99 12.11
N ILE A 102 -1.91 -2.36 12.03
CA ILE A 102 -0.89 -1.59 11.29
C ILE A 102 -1.26 -1.52 9.81
N ALA A 103 -1.64 -2.64 9.20
CA ALA A 103 -2.03 -2.70 7.79
C ALA A 103 -3.29 -1.89 7.49
N ALA A 104 -4.34 -2.04 8.29
CA ALA A 104 -5.56 -1.24 8.15
C ALA A 104 -5.26 0.26 8.24
N ALA A 105 -4.44 0.68 9.21
CA ALA A 105 -4.01 2.07 9.35
C ALA A 105 -3.20 2.57 8.14
N PHE A 106 -2.28 1.77 7.63
CA PHE A 106 -1.51 2.10 6.44
C PHE A 106 -2.44 2.29 5.23
N PHE A 107 -3.38 1.38 5.00
CA PHE A 107 -4.28 1.47 3.86
C PHE A 107 -5.30 2.61 3.98
N VAL A 108 -5.69 3.02 5.19
CA VAL A 108 -6.41 4.30 5.37
C VAL A 108 -5.55 5.46 4.84
N TRP A 109 -4.31 5.56 5.31
CA TRP A 109 -3.38 6.60 4.86
C TRP A 109 -3.14 6.53 3.34
N ASP A 110 -3.00 5.33 2.77
CA ASP A 110 -2.68 5.09 1.36
C ASP A 110 -3.85 5.45 0.44
N VAL A 111 -5.10 5.16 0.84
CA VAL A 111 -6.30 5.61 0.10
C VAL A 111 -6.32 7.14 -0.02
N PHE A 112 -6.07 7.85 1.09
CA PHE A 112 -6.02 9.31 1.08
C PHE A 112 -4.86 9.83 0.24
N PHE A 113 -3.66 9.26 0.40
CA PHE A 113 -2.48 9.65 -0.36
C PHE A 113 -2.68 9.42 -1.86
N CYS A 114 -3.08 8.22 -2.29
CA CYS A 114 -3.28 7.90 -3.70
C CYS A 114 -4.35 8.77 -4.36
N THR A 115 -5.45 9.06 -3.65
CA THR A 115 -6.52 9.93 -4.14
C THR A 115 -6.04 11.38 -4.25
N ALA A 116 -5.40 11.91 -3.21
CA ALA A 116 -4.95 13.30 -3.19
C ALA A 116 -3.77 13.56 -4.16
N ALA A 117 -2.93 12.55 -4.39
CA ALA A 117 -1.79 12.62 -5.29
C ALA A 117 -2.10 12.16 -6.72
N CYS A 118 -3.36 11.82 -7.03
CA CYS A 118 -3.82 11.37 -8.35
C CYS A 118 -2.97 10.23 -8.93
N GLN A 119 -2.63 9.21 -8.11
CA GLN A 119 -1.73 8.11 -8.51
C GLN A 119 -2.31 7.21 -9.63
N GLY A 120 -3.59 7.36 -9.93
CA GLY A 120 -4.33 6.53 -10.89
C GLY A 120 -5.21 5.49 -10.19
N TRP A 121 -6.26 5.07 -10.88
CA TRP A 121 -7.27 4.15 -10.34
C TRP A 121 -6.70 2.80 -9.84
N PRO A 122 -5.65 2.19 -10.42
CA PRO A 122 -5.14 0.90 -9.93
C PRO A 122 -4.60 0.99 -8.51
N PHE A 123 -3.96 2.12 -8.16
CA PHE A 123 -3.41 2.35 -6.82
C PHE A 123 -4.50 2.64 -5.80
N VAL A 124 -5.51 3.43 -6.17
CA VAL A 124 -6.69 3.67 -5.30
C VAL A 124 -7.46 2.37 -5.05
N LEU A 125 -7.66 1.55 -6.08
CA LEU A 125 -8.32 0.25 -5.95
C LEU A 125 -7.50 -0.70 -5.05
N HIS A 126 -6.19 -0.75 -5.24
CA HIS A 126 -5.29 -1.52 -4.38
C HIS A 126 -5.40 -1.10 -2.91
N ALA A 127 -5.26 0.19 -2.64
CA ALA A 127 -5.32 0.73 -1.29
C ALA A 127 -6.69 0.45 -0.63
N SER A 128 -7.77 0.64 -1.38
CA SER A 128 -9.14 0.40 -0.90
C SER A 128 -9.38 -1.09 -0.62
N ALA A 129 -8.96 -1.98 -1.53
CA ALA A 129 -9.11 -3.41 -1.34
C ALA A 129 -8.28 -3.93 -0.15
N GLY A 130 -7.03 -3.44 -0.01
CA GLY A 130 -6.20 -3.71 1.17
C GLY A 130 -6.88 -3.26 2.46
N LEU A 131 -7.42 -2.03 2.49
CA LEU A 131 -8.17 -1.51 3.63
C LEU A 131 -9.32 -2.45 4.01
N PHE A 132 -10.15 -2.84 3.05
CA PHE A 132 -11.29 -3.73 3.35
C PHE A 132 -10.85 -5.07 3.91
N ILE A 133 -9.82 -5.72 3.36
CA ILE A 133 -9.32 -7.00 3.86
C ILE A 133 -8.85 -6.87 5.31
N TYR A 134 -7.94 -5.92 5.58
CA TYR A 134 -7.33 -5.83 6.90
C TYR A 134 -8.25 -5.22 7.95
N TRP A 135 -9.17 -4.33 7.57
CA TRP A 135 -10.21 -3.85 8.47
C TRP A 135 -11.13 -4.98 8.95
N HIS A 136 -11.46 -5.92 8.07
CA HIS A 136 -12.27 -7.08 8.46
C HIS A 136 -11.46 -8.13 9.23
N ALA A 137 -10.17 -8.28 8.95
CA ALA A 137 -9.27 -9.16 9.71
C ALA A 137 -8.96 -8.68 11.16
N LEU A 138 -9.32 -7.43 11.50
CA LEU A 138 -9.37 -6.95 12.89
C LEU A 138 -10.45 -7.65 13.72
N GLN A 139 -11.39 -8.30 13.04
CA GLN A 139 -12.31 -9.23 13.66
C GLN A 139 -11.70 -10.64 13.57
N PRO A 140 -12.01 -11.56 14.50
CA PRO A 140 -11.46 -12.91 14.49
C PRO A 140 -11.93 -13.68 13.23
N PHE A 141 -11.24 -13.49 12.12
CA PHE A 141 -11.50 -14.14 10.83
C PHE A 141 -10.22 -14.19 10.01
N GLN A 142 -9.69 -15.41 9.83
CA GLN A 142 -8.55 -15.78 8.99
C GLN A 142 -7.31 -14.89 9.18
N GLN A 143 -7.00 -14.54 10.44
CA GLN A 143 -5.84 -13.69 10.75
C GLN A 143 -4.50 -14.28 10.29
N ARG A 144 -4.35 -15.62 10.32
CA ARG A 144 -3.15 -16.28 9.76
C ARG A 144 -3.02 -16.05 8.26
N ALA A 145 -4.14 -16.12 7.52
CA ALA A 145 -4.14 -15.83 6.09
C ALA A 145 -3.88 -14.33 5.84
N ALA A 146 -4.40 -13.43 6.67
CA ALA A 146 -4.07 -12.01 6.59
C ALA A 146 -2.56 -11.78 6.74
N CYS A 147 -1.89 -12.43 7.70
CA CYS A 147 -0.44 -12.39 7.83
C CYS A 147 0.30 -12.94 6.59
N PHE A 148 -0.20 -14.03 6.00
CA PHE A 148 0.33 -14.54 4.74
C PHE A 148 0.26 -13.50 3.60
N PHE A 149 -0.89 -12.85 3.42
CA PHE A 149 -1.07 -11.83 2.38
C PHE A 149 -0.22 -10.58 2.63
N LEU A 150 0.04 -10.21 3.89
CA LEU A 150 0.95 -9.11 4.22
C LEU A 150 2.40 -9.39 3.80
N CYS A 151 2.82 -10.66 3.74
CA CYS A 151 4.15 -11.01 3.23
C CYS A 151 4.34 -10.65 1.75
N TRP A 152 3.28 -10.35 1.00
CA TRP A 152 3.36 -9.90 -0.40
C TRP A 152 4.01 -8.53 -0.54
N GLU A 153 4.06 -7.76 0.54
CA GLU A 153 4.76 -6.48 0.61
C GLU A 153 6.28 -6.63 0.53
N ALA A 154 6.84 -7.84 0.67
CA ALA A 154 8.28 -8.06 0.57
C ALA A 154 8.89 -7.64 -0.77
N SER A 155 8.11 -7.54 -1.86
CA SER A 155 8.57 -7.01 -3.15
C SER A 155 8.55 -5.48 -3.23
N THR A 156 7.76 -4.81 -2.38
CA THR A 156 7.48 -3.36 -2.44
C THR A 156 8.71 -2.48 -2.13
N PRO A 157 9.61 -2.81 -1.18
CA PRO A 157 10.82 -2.00 -0.95
C PRO A 157 11.72 -1.93 -2.19
N LEU A 158 11.83 -3.04 -2.94
CA LEU A 158 12.61 -3.08 -4.18
C LEU A 158 11.93 -2.29 -5.30
N LEU A 159 10.60 -2.34 -5.40
CA LEU A 159 9.83 -1.47 -6.30
C LEU A 159 10.08 0.00 -6.01
N ASN A 160 9.99 0.40 -4.74
CA ASN A 160 10.15 1.79 -4.34
C ASN A 160 11.58 2.30 -4.54
N LEU A 161 12.59 1.49 -4.20
CA LEU A 161 13.99 1.81 -4.47
C LEU A 161 14.24 1.99 -5.97
N ARG A 162 13.76 1.04 -6.79
CA ARG A 162 13.86 1.11 -8.26
C ARG A 162 13.23 2.40 -8.77
N SER A 163 12.02 2.74 -8.34
CA SER A 163 11.32 3.94 -8.78
C SER A 163 12.01 5.24 -8.34
N GLN A 164 12.59 5.29 -7.14
CA GLN A 164 13.38 6.43 -6.69
C GLN A 164 14.64 6.61 -7.53
N LEU A 165 15.34 5.52 -7.87
CA LEU A 165 16.52 5.57 -8.76
C LEU A 165 16.16 6.07 -10.17
N ILE A 166 14.99 5.68 -10.69
CA ILE A 166 14.47 6.22 -11.96
C ILE A 166 14.18 7.71 -11.86
N ALA A 167 13.54 8.16 -10.77
CA ALA A 167 13.28 9.59 -10.55
C ALA A 167 14.60 10.38 -10.50
N CYS A 168 15.61 9.86 -9.81
CA CYS A 168 16.94 10.48 -9.72
C CYS A 168 17.79 10.37 -11.00
N ARG A 169 17.28 9.75 -12.09
CA ARG A 169 18.04 9.49 -13.33
C ARG A 169 19.31 8.64 -13.11
N LEU A 170 19.24 7.69 -12.16
CA LEU A 170 20.35 6.79 -11.77
C LEU A 170 20.18 5.37 -12.35
N THR A 171 19.56 5.24 -13.52
CA THR A 171 19.27 3.96 -14.19
C THR A 171 20.51 3.21 -14.68
N HIS A 172 21.64 3.90 -14.86
CA HIS A 172 22.91 3.30 -15.25
C HIS A 172 23.67 2.61 -14.10
N THR A 173 23.20 2.76 -12.86
CA THR A 173 23.92 2.26 -11.67
C THR A 173 23.69 0.76 -11.43
N ARG A 174 24.70 0.08 -10.85
CA ARG A 174 24.54 -1.33 -10.40
C ARG A 174 23.40 -1.49 -9.39
N THR A 175 23.21 -0.51 -8.51
CA THR A 175 22.11 -0.47 -7.53
C THR A 175 20.76 -0.53 -8.23
N PHE A 176 20.59 0.22 -9.33
CA PHE A 176 19.37 0.16 -10.12
C PHE A 176 19.17 -1.23 -10.75
N SER A 177 20.19 -1.81 -11.36
CA SER A 177 20.10 -3.16 -11.93
C SER A 177 19.70 -4.20 -10.88
N CYS A 178 20.32 -4.17 -9.70
CA CYS A 178 19.99 -5.05 -8.58
C CYS A 178 18.55 -4.84 -8.10
N ALA A 179 18.12 -3.59 -7.90
CA ALA A 179 16.75 -3.28 -7.48
C ALA A 179 15.72 -3.71 -8.53
N ASN A 180 16.02 -3.51 -9.82
CA ASN A 180 15.14 -3.87 -10.94
C ASN A 180 14.95 -5.38 -11.08
N VAL A 181 16.04 -6.15 -11.09
CA VAL A 181 15.99 -7.62 -11.18
C VAL A 181 15.42 -8.21 -9.89
N GLY A 182 15.86 -7.70 -8.74
CA GLY A 182 15.36 -8.12 -7.43
C GLY A 182 13.86 -7.89 -7.29
N PHE A 183 13.34 -6.73 -7.71
CA PHE A 183 11.91 -6.46 -7.73
C PHE A 183 11.16 -7.46 -8.63
N ALA A 184 11.63 -7.69 -9.85
CA ALA A 184 10.98 -8.62 -10.77
C ALA A 184 10.94 -10.05 -10.20
N ALA A 185 12.06 -10.53 -9.65
CA ALA A 185 12.15 -11.84 -9.02
C ALA A 185 11.23 -11.94 -7.78
N ALA A 186 11.28 -10.96 -6.88
CA ALA A 186 10.44 -10.92 -5.69
C ALA A 186 8.95 -10.86 -6.05
N PHE A 187 8.58 -10.06 -7.05
CA PHE A 187 7.19 -9.98 -7.53
C PHE A 187 6.70 -11.34 -8.05
N LEU A 188 7.47 -11.97 -8.94
CA LEU A 188 7.07 -13.25 -9.54
C LEU A 188 7.05 -14.38 -8.51
N ILE A 189 8.05 -14.47 -7.62
CA ILE A 189 8.11 -15.54 -6.63
C ILE A 189 7.04 -15.34 -5.56
N ILE A 190 6.99 -14.17 -4.93
CA ILE A 190 6.15 -13.95 -3.75
C ILE A 190 4.69 -13.77 -4.15
N ARG A 191 4.39 -12.94 -5.14
CA ARG A 191 2.99 -12.63 -5.50
C ARG A 191 2.40 -13.67 -6.45
N TRP A 192 3.12 -14.09 -7.48
CA TRP A 192 2.61 -15.10 -8.42
C TRP A 192 2.88 -16.54 -7.95
N GLY A 193 4.08 -16.84 -7.47
CA GLY A 193 4.46 -18.19 -7.06
C GLY A 193 3.77 -18.64 -5.76
N PHE A 194 3.77 -17.80 -4.73
CA PHE A 194 3.10 -18.10 -3.46
C PHE A 194 1.73 -17.47 -3.37
N GLY A 195 1.61 -16.18 -3.70
CA GLY A 195 0.41 -15.41 -3.46
C GLY A 195 -0.84 -15.87 -4.20
N MET A 196 -0.76 -16.00 -5.53
CA MET A 196 -1.90 -16.43 -6.34
C MET A 196 -2.40 -17.83 -5.93
N PRO A 197 -1.54 -18.88 -5.79
CA PRO A 197 -1.96 -20.17 -5.25
C PRO A 197 -2.53 -20.07 -3.83
N GLY A 198 -1.91 -19.29 -2.94
CA GLY A 198 -2.41 -19.04 -1.60
C GLY A 198 -3.81 -18.41 -1.59
N SER A 199 -4.11 -17.52 -2.55
CA SER A 199 -5.46 -16.99 -2.74
C SER A 199 -6.45 -18.09 -3.13
N VAL A 200 -6.07 -19.02 -4.00
CA VAL A 200 -6.94 -20.16 -4.39
C VAL A 200 -7.27 -21.04 -3.19
N PHE A 201 -6.28 -21.38 -2.36
CA PHE A 201 -6.52 -22.14 -1.12
C PHE A 201 -7.44 -21.38 -0.16
N TRP A 202 -7.15 -20.10 0.07
CA TRP A 202 -7.99 -19.24 0.91
C TRP A 202 -9.44 -19.13 0.42
N TRP A 203 -9.66 -19.04 -0.91
CA TRP A 203 -11.00 -19.08 -1.51
C TRP A 203 -11.70 -20.41 -1.25
N SER A 204 -10.99 -21.54 -1.42
CA SER A 204 -11.52 -22.88 -1.13
C SER A 204 -11.97 -23.01 0.32
N ASP A 205 -11.13 -22.59 1.27
CA ASP A 205 -11.43 -22.67 2.70
C ASP A 205 -12.61 -21.77 3.07
N SER A 206 -12.64 -20.55 2.53
CA SER A 206 -13.74 -19.60 2.75
C SER A 206 -15.07 -20.12 2.23
N ILE A 207 -15.09 -20.78 1.06
CA ILE A 207 -16.29 -21.42 0.50
C ILE A 207 -16.69 -22.64 1.34
N ALA A 208 -15.73 -23.43 1.82
CA ALA A 208 -16.01 -24.57 2.70
C ALA A 208 -16.69 -24.11 4.00
N LEU A 209 -16.19 -23.03 4.63
CA LEU A 209 -16.80 -22.44 5.81
C LEU A 209 -18.24 -21.95 5.55
N LEU A 210 -18.47 -21.29 4.40
CA LEU A 210 -19.82 -20.85 4.00
C LEU A 210 -20.77 -22.04 3.82
N ARG A 211 -20.31 -23.13 3.21
CA ARG A 211 -21.12 -24.35 3.00
C ARG A 211 -21.40 -25.11 4.30
N ALA A 212 -20.43 -25.13 5.21
CA ALA A 212 -20.57 -25.77 6.51
C ALA A 212 -21.55 -25.02 7.43
N GLY A 213 -21.83 -23.74 7.13
CA GLY A 213 -22.75 -22.93 7.93
C GLY A 213 -22.23 -22.66 9.34
N ASP A 214 -20.90 -22.46 9.50
CA ASP A 214 -20.30 -22.18 10.81
C ASP A 214 -21.00 -20.96 11.46
N PRO A 215 -21.57 -21.10 12.66
CA PRO A 215 -22.35 -20.03 13.30
C PRO A 215 -21.52 -18.79 13.68
N ARG A 216 -20.18 -18.90 13.69
CA ARG A 216 -19.26 -17.77 13.94
C ARG A 216 -19.01 -16.95 12.67
N LEU A 217 -19.26 -17.54 11.51
CA LEU A 217 -19.00 -16.90 10.23
C LEU A 217 -20.03 -15.79 9.97
N ARG A 218 -19.53 -14.65 9.47
CA ARG A 218 -20.37 -13.57 8.97
C ARG A 218 -20.27 -13.54 7.44
N PRO A 219 -21.28 -14.03 6.70
CA PRO A 219 -21.16 -14.20 5.24
C PRO A 219 -20.80 -12.91 4.49
N HIS A 220 -21.32 -11.75 4.93
CA HIS A 220 -20.98 -10.46 4.33
C HIS A 220 -19.47 -10.15 4.40
N VAL A 221 -18.80 -10.52 5.50
CA VAL A 221 -17.35 -10.33 5.66
C VAL A 221 -16.60 -11.17 4.63
N VAL A 222 -17.03 -12.41 4.44
CA VAL A 222 -16.43 -13.33 3.46
C VAL A 222 -16.58 -12.77 2.04
N PHE A 223 -17.79 -12.38 1.64
CA PHE A 223 -18.05 -11.85 0.30
C PHE A 223 -17.28 -10.57 -0.01
N VAL A 224 -17.22 -9.62 0.94
CA VAL A 224 -16.45 -8.37 0.77
C VAL A 224 -14.96 -8.68 0.65
N THR A 225 -14.43 -9.58 1.48
CA THR A 225 -13.01 -9.96 1.46
C THR A 225 -12.66 -10.71 0.17
N MET A 226 -13.56 -11.57 -0.33
CA MET A 226 -13.39 -12.26 -1.62
C MET A 226 -13.38 -11.27 -2.79
N ALA A 227 -14.29 -10.29 -2.80
CA ALA A 227 -14.31 -9.25 -3.82
C ALA A 227 -13.02 -8.39 -3.81
N ALA A 228 -12.56 -8.00 -2.62
CA ALA A 228 -11.31 -7.26 -2.46
C ALA A 228 -10.08 -8.10 -2.90
N ASN A 229 -10.03 -9.38 -2.53
CA ASN A 229 -8.98 -10.30 -2.95
C ASN A 229 -8.98 -10.52 -4.47
N LEU A 230 -10.15 -10.62 -5.11
CA LEU A 230 -10.26 -10.69 -6.56
C LEU A 230 -9.67 -9.44 -7.22
N ALA A 231 -10.05 -8.24 -6.74
CA ALA A 231 -9.51 -6.98 -7.24
C ALA A 231 -7.98 -6.92 -7.12
N LEU A 232 -7.42 -7.33 -5.98
CA LEU A 232 -5.97 -7.37 -5.77
C LEU A 232 -5.27 -8.38 -6.68
N ASN A 233 -5.84 -9.57 -6.88
CA ASN A 233 -5.27 -10.56 -7.78
C ASN A 233 -5.34 -10.11 -9.24
N SER A 234 -6.42 -9.47 -9.68
CA SER A 234 -6.52 -8.86 -11.02
C SER A 234 -5.44 -7.80 -11.23
N LEU A 235 -5.19 -6.94 -10.24
CA LEU A 235 -4.09 -5.97 -10.29
C LEU A 235 -2.72 -6.65 -10.32
N ASN A 236 -2.52 -7.74 -9.57
CA ASN A 236 -1.26 -8.49 -9.61
C ASN A 236 -1.01 -9.18 -10.96
N VAL A 237 -2.06 -9.67 -11.63
CA VAL A 237 -1.95 -10.18 -13.00
C VAL A 237 -1.58 -9.04 -13.96
N TRP A 238 -2.26 -7.90 -13.86
CA TRP A 238 -1.97 -6.73 -14.69
C TRP A 238 -0.54 -6.21 -14.51
N TRP A 239 -0.10 -5.95 -13.27
CA TRP A 239 1.28 -5.53 -12.98
C TRP A 239 2.30 -6.60 -13.36
N GLY A 240 2.01 -7.88 -13.11
CA GLY A 240 2.90 -8.98 -13.48
C GLY A 240 3.09 -9.08 -14.99
N SER A 241 2.06 -8.81 -15.80
CA SER A 241 2.19 -8.72 -17.26
C SER A 241 3.17 -7.60 -17.68
N LYS A 242 3.15 -6.45 -17.00
CA LYS A 242 4.10 -5.35 -17.24
C LYS A 242 5.53 -5.75 -16.86
N VAL A 243 5.70 -6.45 -15.73
CA VAL A 243 7.00 -6.98 -15.29
C VAL A 243 7.56 -7.98 -16.32
N LEU A 244 6.76 -8.95 -16.77
CA LEU A 244 7.17 -9.93 -17.77
C LEU A 244 7.53 -9.28 -19.11
N ALA A 245 6.75 -8.29 -19.56
CA ALA A 245 7.07 -7.54 -20.77
C ALA A 245 8.41 -6.80 -20.64
N GLY A 246 8.71 -6.24 -19.45
CA GLY A 246 10.00 -5.64 -19.14
C GLY A 246 11.15 -6.65 -19.23
N VAL A 247 11.00 -7.81 -18.60
CA VAL A 247 12.02 -8.89 -18.61
C VAL A 247 12.25 -9.41 -20.04
N ALA A 248 11.18 -9.64 -20.81
CA ALA A 248 11.27 -10.14 -22.18
C ALA A 248 12.04 -9.16 -23.10
N ARG A 249 11.84 -7.84 -22.92
CA ARG A 249 12.60 -6.82 -23.68
C ARG A 249 14.09 -6.83 -23.34
N LEU A 250 14.44 -6.95 -22.06
CA LEU A 250 15.84 -7.05 -21.63
C LEU A 250 16.52 -8.31 -22.19
N ALA A 251 15.80 -9.43 -22.25
CA ALA A 251 16.32 -10.67 -22.83
C ALA A 251 16.58 -10.54 -24.34
N ARG A 252 15.69 -9.86 -25.09
CA ARG A 252 15.85 -9.63 -26.54
C ARG A 252 17.02 -8.70 -26.84
N GLY A 253 17.16 -7.59 -26.12
CA GLY A 253 18.28 -6.63 -26.33
C GLY A 253 19.66 -7.25 -26.13
N ARG A 254 19.81 -8.20 -25.18
CA ARG A 254 21.07 -8.95 -25.00
C ARG A 254 21.36 -9.94 -26.13
N GLY A 255 20.31 -10.50 -26.76
CA GLY A 255 20.46 -11.40 -27.90
C GLY A 255 21.00 -10.70 -29.14
N GLU A 256 20.64 -9.43 -29.33
CA GLU A 256 21.10 -8.62 -30.46
C GLU A 256 22.53 -8.10 -30.25
N SER A 257 22.88 -7.62 -29.04
CA SER A 257 24.25 -7.21 -28.71
C SER A 257 25.25 -8.39 -28.66
N GLY A 258 24.79 -9.62 -28.44
CA GLY A 258 25.62 -10.82 -28.49
C GLY A 258 25.95 -11.30 -29.92
N ALA A 259 25.22 -10.81 -30.93
CA ALA A 259 25.46 -11.14 -32.34
C ALA A 259 26.39 -10.14 -33.05
N SER A 260 26.57 -8.94 -32.50
CA SER A 260 27.54 -7.94 -32.95
C SER A 260 28.73 -7.92 -31.99
N GLY A 261 29.86 -8.50 -32.40
CA GLY A 261 31.03 -8.69 -31.54
C GLY A 261 31.58 -7.40 -30.90
N GLY A 262 31.96 -7.53 -29.62
CA GLY A 262 33.06 -6.82 -28.98
C GLY A 262 32.99 -5.29 -28.92
N GLU A 263 32.23 -4.74 -27.97
CA GLU A 263 32.54 -3.43 -27.40
C GLU A 263 32.24 -3.41 -25.89
N ALA A 264 33.08 -2.69 -25.14
CA ALA A 264 33.08 -2.60 -23.67
C ALA A 264 31.74 -2.11 -23.11
N PRO A 265 31.41 -2.31 -21.81
CA PRO A 265 30.12 -1.92 -21.24
C PRO A 265 30.01 -0.39 -21.16
N GLY A 266 29.63 0.22 -22.27
CA GLY A 266 29.11 1.58 -22.36
C GLY A 266 27.66 1.62 -21.90
N SER A 267 27.20 2.82 -21.60
CA SER A 267 25.84 3.18 -21.15
C SER A 267 24.70 2.34 -21.77
N PRO A 268 23.60 2.10 -21.03
CA PRO A 268 22.41 1.40 -21.54
C PRO A 268 22.01 1.94 -22.92
N SER A 269 21.67 1.05 -23.85
CA SER A 269 21.22 1.49 -25.18
C SER A 269 19.92 2.31 -25.06
N LEU A 270 19.66 3.18 -26.03
CA LEU A 270 18.42 3.99 -26.09
C LEU A 270 17.14 3.14 -25.96
N ASP A 271 17.18 1.89 -26.41
CA ASP A 271 16.08 0.94 -26.30
C ASP A 271 15.94 0.36 -24.88
N GLU A 272 17.06 0.20 -24.16
CA GLU A 272 17.06 -0.16 -22.74
C GLU A 272 16.52 1.00 -21.90
N GLU A 273 16.90 2.24 -22.19
CA GLU A 273 16.39 3.43 -21.51
C GLU A 273 14.88 3.64 -21.74
N ARG A 274 14.39 3.43 -22.98
CA ARG A 274 12.95 3.41 -23.32
C ARG A 274 12.20 2.25 -22.68
N ALA A 275 12.81 1.07 -22.58
CA ALA A 275 12.21 -0.08 -21.90
C ALA A 275 12.05 0.17 -20.39
N LEU A 276 12.96 0.94 -19.79
CA LEU A 276 12.89 1.37 -18.40
C LEU A 276 11.86 2.47 -18.17
N GLU A 277 11.68 3.36 -19.15
CA GLU A 277 10.67 4.43 -19.14
C GLU A 277 9.24 3.88 -19.24
N LEU A 278 9.00 2.83 -20.03
CA LEU A 278 7.72 2.09 -20.10
C LEU A 278 7.37 1.30 -18.83
N LEU A 279 8.34 1.12 -17.93
CA LEU A 279 8.15 0.53 -16.61
C LEU A 279 8.04 1.60 -15.51
N ARG A 280 7.98 2.89 -15.87
CA ARG A 280 7.35 3.89 -15.01
C ARG A 280 5.87 3.56 -14.93
N PRO A 281 5.21 3.72 -13.78
CA PRO A 281 3.76 3.80 -13.75
C PRO A 281 3.36 5.08 -14.51
N THR A 282 3.23 4.99 -15.83
CA THR A 282 2.65 6.03 -16.68
C THR A 282 1.14 6.03 -16.48
N ASP A 283 0.67 6.56 -15.35
CA ASP A 283 -0.75 6.86 -15.10
C ASP A 283 -0.94 8.11 -14.22
N ALA A 284 0.13 8.84 -13.89
CA ALA A 284 -0.01 10.16 -13.28
C ALA A 284 -0.56 11.12 -14.36
N VAL A 285 -1.88 11.26 -14.40
CA VAL A 285 -2.57 12.33 -15.13
C VAL A 285 -1.99 13.64 -14.59
N GLU A 286 -1.22 14.36 -15.41
CA GLU A 286 -0.85 15.73 -15.06
C GLU A 286 -2.15 16.53 -14.92
N PRO A 287 -2.47 17.10 -13.74
CA PRO A 287 -3.60 17.99 -13.64
C PRO A 287 -3.28 19.23 -14.48
N GLU A 288 -4.19 19.59 -15.38
CA GLU A 288 -4.13 20.88 -16.07
C GLU A 288 -4.04 22.03 -15.05
N ASP A 289 -3.41 23.09 -15.54
CA ASP A 289 -2.73 24.20 -14.89
C ASP A 289 -3.33 24.84 -13.61
N GLY A 290 -2.42 25.35 -12.76
CA GLY A 290 -2.55 26.69 -12.19
C GLY A 290 -3.55 27.00 -11.07
N GLY A 291 -3.53 26.31 -9.91
CA GLY A 291 -4.15 26.90 -8.70
C GLY A 291 -4.34 25.99 -7.49
N GLN A 292 -4.49 24.69 -7.70
CA GLN A 292 -4.77 23.71 -6.62
C GLN A 292 -3.54 23.20 -5.85
N ARG A 293 -2.33 23.61 -6.24
CA ARG A 293 -1.05 22.98 -5.83
C ARG A 293 -0.74 23.07 -4.32
N ASN A 294 -1.34 23.98 -3.56
CA ASN A 294 -1.08 24.14 -2.12
C ASN A 294 -2.26 23.76 -1.20
N SER A 295 -3.47 23.52 -1.72
CA SER A 295 -4.63 23.20 -0.87
C SER A 295 -4.62 21.73 -0.43
N HIS A 296 -4.13 20.81 -1.26
CA HIS A 296 -4.19 19.36 -1.00
C HIS A 296 -3.21 18.91 0.09
N SER A 297 -1.97 19.43 0.11
CA SER A 297 -1.01 19.15 1.19
C SER A 297 -1.44 19.77 2.51
N ARG A 298 -2.09 20.94 2.49
CA ARG A 298 -2.69 21.58 3.67
C ARG A 298 -3.92 20.84 4.17
N PHE A 299 -4.75 20.32 3.27
CA PHE A 299 -5.90 19.46 3.57
C PHE A 299 -5.48 18.14 4.20
N PHE A 300 -4.43 17.51 3.67
CA PHE A 300 -3.87 16.29 4.23
C PHE A 300 -3.33 16.51 5.66
N VAL A 301 -2.58 17.59 5.88
CA VAL A 301 -2.13 17.98 7.23
C VAL A 301 -3.32 18.34 8.14
N TYR A 302 -4.35 19.02 7.62
CA TYR A 302 -5.56 19.37 8.37
C TYR A 302 -6.37 18.14 8.82
N ILE A 303 -6.58 17.16 7.95
CA ILE A 303 -7.22 15.88 8.30
C ILE A 303 -6.35 15.10 9.30
N CYS A 304 -5.04 15.00 9.03
CA CYS A 304 -4.12 14.29 9.90
C CYS A 304 -4.05 14.88 11.33
N LEU A 305 -4.29 16.19 11.48
CA LEU A 305 -4.24 16.90 12.76
C LEU A 305 -5.61 17.19 13.37
N HIS A 306 -6.71 16.71 12.77
CA HIS A 306 -8.04 16.93 13.33
C HIS A 306 -8.24 16.05 14.58
N GLU A 307 -8.66 16.63 15.70
CA GLU A 307 -8.74 15.94 17.00
C GLU A 307 -9.90 14.92 17.09
N ASP A 308 -10.82 14.91 16.12
CA ASP A 308 -12.07 14.15 16.13
C ASP A 308 -12.11 12.97 15.14
N TRP A 309 -11.06 12.14 15.12
CA TRP A 309 -11.02 10.94 14.27
C TRP A 309 -12.16 9.95 14.55
N HIS A 310 -12.66 9.91 15.78
CA HIS A 310 -13.77 9.04 16.17
C HIS A 310 -15.06 9.33 15.42
N THR A 311 -15.28 10.59 15.02
CA THR A 311 -16.46 11.04 14.26
C THR A 311 -16.30 10.76 12.77
N ILE A 312 -15.06 10.80 12.26
CA ILE A 312 -14.70 10.51 10.86
C ILE A 312 -14.82 9.01 10.55
N LEU A 313 -14.56 8.14 11.52
CA LEU A 313 -14.60 6.69 11.34
C LEU A 313 -15.92 6.05 11.81
N ASP A 314 -16.93 6.85 12.20
CA ASP A 314 -18.25 6.33 12.54
C ASP A 314 -18.92 5.75 11.28
N HIS A 315 -19.29 4.47 11.34
CA HIS A 315 -19.84 3.66 10.26
C HIS A 315 -21.15 4.21 9.64
N ARG A 316 -21.72 5.26 10.22
CA ARG A 316 -22.97 5.89 9.79
C ARG A 316 -22.79 7.02 8.79
N THR A 317 -21.58 7.54 8.62
CA THR A 317 -21.32 8.67 7.73
C THR A 317 -20.62 8.19 6.45
N PRO A 318 -21.26 8.28 5.28
CA PRO A 318 -20.61 7.95 4.02
C PRO A 318 -19.34 8.77 3.80
N PHE A 319 -18.27 8.09 3.37
CA PHE A 319 -16.92 8.66 3.23
C PHE A 319 -16.87 9.95 2.38
N TRP A 320 -17.77 10.11 1.40
CA TRP A 320 -17.84 11.32 0.56
C TRP A 320 -18.35 12.56 1.30
N ILE A 321 -19.22 12.41 2.32
CA ILE A 321 -19.74 13.54 3.12
C ILE A 321 -18.63 14.14 3.98
N ILE A 322 -17.73 13.30 4.49
CA ILE A 322 -16.55 13.71 5.25
C ILE A 322 -15.58 14.50 4.37
N PHE A 323 -15.41 14.07 3.12
CA PHE A 323 -14.58 14.76 2.13
C PHE A 323 -15.14 16.16 1.79
N GLU A 324 -16.44 16.28 1.54
CA GLU A 324 -17.10 17.57 1.22
C GLU A 324 -17.10 18.54 2.41
N THR A 325 -17.45 18.08 3.60
CA THR A 325 -17.51 18.93 4.80
C THR A 325 -16.12 19.45 5.22
N SER A 326 -15.10 18.59 5.12
CA SER A 326 -13.72 18.96 5.48
C SER A 326 -13.10 19.92 4.46
N THR A 327 -13.41 19.76 3.16
CA THR A 327 -12.93 20.68 2.12
C THR A 327 -13.64 22.03 2.19
N ALA A 328 -14.94 22.06 2.50
CA ALA A 328 -15.69 23.29 2.74
C ALA A 328 -15.16 24.06 3.97
N ALA A 329 -14.94 23.36 5.10
CA ALA A 329 -14.40 23.96 6.33
C ALA A 329 -12.97 24.48 6.16
N LEU A 330 -12.12 23.77 5.42
CA LEU A 330 -10.77 24.24 5.10
C LEU A 330 -10.80 25.49 4.21
N ASN A 331 -11.67 25.51 3.19
CA ASN A 331 -11.81 26.65 2.29
C ASN A 331 -12.36 27.89 3.02
N GLU A 332 -13.29 27.73 3.96
CA GLU A 332 -13.76 28.79 4.86
C GLU A 332 -12.63 29.35 5.72
N ARG A 333 -11.82 28.49 6.36
CA ARG A 333 -10.68 28.93 7.19
C ARG A 333 -9.56 29.57 6.38
N LEU A 334 -9.34 29.16 5.14
CA LEU A 334 -8.36 29.78 4.25
C LEU A 334 -8.82 31.13 3.69
N LYS A 335 -10.13 31.38 3.60
CA LYS A 335 -10.70 32.69 3.27
C LYS A 335 -10.62 33.68 4.44
N GLY A 336 -10.62 33.17 5.67
CA GLY A 336 -10.33 33.96 6.87
C GLY A 336 -8.84 34.23 7.01
N GLY A 337 -8.35 35.33 6.44
CA GLY A 337 -6.97 35.81 6.65
C GLY A 337 -6.58 35.87 8.15
N PRO A 338 -5.27 35.94 8.46
CA PRO A 338 -4.76 35.80 9.83
C PRO A 338 -5.48 36.78 10.77
N ARG A 339 -6.17 36.24 11.78
CA ARG A 339 -6.73 37.05 12.85
C ARG A 339 -5.56 37.67 13.63
N PRO A 340 -5.55 39.00 13.85
CA PRO A 340 -4.52 39.61 14.68
C PRO A 340 -4.58 39.00 16.08
N LEU A 341 -3.43 38.53 16.55
CA LEU A 341 -3.24 38.10 17.93
C LEU A 341 -3.54 39.31 18.84
N ARG A 342 -4.52 39.16 19.72
CA ARG A 342 -4.75 40.06 20.85
C ARG A 342 -4.13 39.48 22.09
#